data_AF-A0A4R3Q1G9-F1
#
_entry.id   AF-A0A4R3Q1G9-F1
#
_cell.length_a   1.000
_cell.length_b   1.000
_cell.length_c   1.000
_cell.angle_alpha   90.00
_cell.angle_beta   90.00
_cell.angle_gamma   90.00
#
_symmetry.space_group_name_H-M   'P 1'
#
loop_
_entity.id
_entity.type
_entity.pdbx_description
1 polymer ?
#
loop_
_entity_poly.entity_id
_entity_poly.type
_entity_poly.pdbx_seq_one_letter_code
_entity_poly.pdbx_strand_id
1 'polypeptide(L)'
;MAILIRLLRVAFVTILCIVIFAALFEFLNAIPTYLFLPDHLEGGVAYRSGMMLLGALWWGVVFRAPGYLFYGTVPLLIVLAVTEWRSLKSWPVYLAVWFVAGLAATGLSLLNPLRIAAVLLAAAATSYLYWLLAGKSAGDRLQGRWRRERNGGFKFANYAAYAVLAYLAYQLAGYVYHGGKLIWVTVVSEPEPGTPPFQVQFKRPLTASQKVAMMDFPDPGSCLRKSETEGLPLDRLKEMDWDRIDNKDEADVCMFRLLGSYPNLSYATDWFEAQGFDVSANFSSARPNIEQDGTQRVSAGYSIRKNGPKFPTTGIVRRAFRSIPYGMSVNATWSKDGQQLLWVETGFSTL
;
A
#
# COMPACT_ATOMS: atom_id res chain seq x y z
N MET A 1 24.87 27.14 11.70
CA MET A 1 24.84 25.66 11.92
C MET A 1 24.01 25.25 13.15
N ALA A 2 24.18 25.87 14.33
CA ALA A 2 23.47 25.46 15.56
C ALA A 2 21.93 25.59 15.50
N ILE A 3 21.39 26.61 14.82
CA ILE A 3 19.94 26.81 14.65
C ILE A 3 19.34 25.73 13.73
N LEU A 4 20.02 25.41 12.63
CA LEU A 4 19.60 24.37 11.69
C LEU A 4 19.55 22.99 12.35
N ILE A 5 20.58 22.62 13.13
CA ILE A 5 20.62 21.35 13.86
C ILE A 5 19.46 21.25 14.88
N ARG A 6 19.07 22.38 15.48
CA ARG A 6 17.98 22.44 16.45
C ARG A 6 16.61 22.24 15.78
N LEU A 7 16.38 22.93 14.66
CA LEU A 7 15.17 22.74 13.86
C LEU A 7 15.06 21.31 13.32
N LEU A 8 16.17 20.74 12.84
CA LEU A 8 16.22 19.34 12.42
C LEU A 8 15.90 18.38 13.56
N ARG A 9 16.43 18.61 14.77
CA ARG A 9 16.10 17.80 15.95
C ARG A 9 14.61 17.87 16.28
N VAL A 10 14.01 19.07 16.29
CA VAL A 10 12.56 19.20 16.49
C VAL A 10 11.79 18.48 15.40
N ALA A 11 12.20 18.61 14.14
CA ALA A 11 11.58 17.92 13.01
C ALA A 11 11.58 16.39 13.19
N PHE A 12 12.75 15.80 13.44
CA PHE A 12 12.90 14.35 13.58
C PHE A 12 12.21 13.79 14.83
N VAL A 13 12.29 14.50 15.97
CA VAL A 13 11.62 14.07 17.20
C VAL A 13 10.10 14.16 17.02
N THR A 14 9.59 15.18 16.31
CA THR A 14 8.16 15.29 16.01
C THR A 14 7.68 14.14 15.13
N ILE A 15 8.41 13.83 14.04
CA ILE A 15 8.10 12.69 13.15
C ILE A 15 8.10 11.37 13.92
N LEU A 16 9.12 11.13 14.75
CA LEU A 16 9.19 9.93 15.60
C LEU A 16 8.00 9.84 16.55
N CYS A 17 7.66 10.95 17.22
CA CYS A 17 6.52 10.99 18.13
C CYS A 17 5.18 10.80 17.41
N ILE A 18 5.02 11.26 16.16
CA ILE A 18 3.82 10.98 15.35
C ILE A 18 3.69 9.48 15.08
N VAL A 19 4.79 8.80 14.70
CA VAL A 19 4.79 7.35 14.44
C VAL A 19 4.47 6.57 15.72
N ILE A 20 5.10 6.94 16.84
CA ILE A 20 4.86 6.30 18.15
C ILE A 20 3.43 6.57 18.64
N PHE A 21 2.91 7.78 18.45
CA PHE A 21 1.53 8.12 18.78
C PHE A 21 0.55 7.24 18.00
N ALA A 22 0.77 7.11 16.68
CA ALA A 22 -0.08 6.29 15.83
C ALA A 22 -0.08 4.81 16.25
N ALA A 23 1.10 4.26 16.56
CA ALA A 23 1.26 2.89 17.04
C ALA A 23 0.58 2.65 18.39
N LEU A 24 0.87 3.51 19.38
CA LEU A 24 0.32 3.40 20.72
C LEU A 24 -1.18 3.60 20.75
N PHE A 25 -1.70 4.58 19.99
CA PHE A 25 -3.13 4.84 19.93
C PHE A 25 -3.89 3.61 19.44
N GLU A 26 -3.43 2.98 18.35
CA GLU A 26 -4.09 1.78 17.82
C GLU A 26 -4.01 0.58 18.74
N PHE A 27 -2.83 0.37 19.34
CA PHE A 27 -2.64 -0.68 20.34
C PHE A 27 -3.58 -0.50 21.53
N LEU A 28 -3.63 0.71 22.10
CA LEU A 28 -4.48 1.02 23.26
C LEU A 28 -5.97 1.02 22.93
N ASN A 29 -6.35 1.38 21.71
CA ASN A 29 -7.72 1.33 21.25
C ASN A 29 -8.18 -0.11 20.95
N ALA A 30 -7.25 -1.00 20.59
CA ALA A 30 -7.51 -2.42 20.36
C ALA A 30 -7.67 -3.21 21.68
N ILE A 31 -6.88 -2.90 22.71
CA ILE A 31 -6.85 -3.65 23.98
C ILE A 31 -8.25 -3.89 24.61
N PRO A 32 -9.13 -2.88 24.77
CA PRO A 32 -10.43 -3.08 25.38
C PRO A 32 -11.34 -4.03 24.59
N THR A 33 -11.26 -3.99 23.26
CA THR A 33 -12.08 -4.81 22.37
C THR A 33 -11.67 -6.28 22.40
N TYR A 34 -10.39 -6.57 22.68
CA TYR A 34 -9.85 -7.93 22.66
C TYR A 34 -9.73 -8.58 24.04
N LEU A 35 -9.67 -7.80 25.13
CA LEU A 35 -9.60 -8.33 26.50
C LEU A 35 -10.96 -8.45 27.19
N PHE A 36 -12.00 -7.74 26.74
CA PHE A 36 -13.29 -7.64 27.46
C PHE A 36 -14.53 -8.15 26.70
N LEU A 37 -14.39 -8.76 25.51
CA LEU A 37 -15.50 -9.52 24.89
C LEU A 37 -15.35 -11.02 25.19
N PRO A 38 -16.18 -11.61 26.08
CA PRO A 38 -16.42 -13.04 26.08
C PRO A 38 -17.39 -13.40 24.93
N ASP A 39 -17.03 -14.45 24.20
CA ASP A 39 -17.86 -15.30 23.34
C ASP A 39 -18.51 -14.70 22.07
N HIS A 40 -17.90 -15.00 20.92
CA HIS A 40 -18.63 -15.63 19.80
C HIS A 40 -17.87 -16.89 19.37
N LEU A 41 -18.28 -18.01 19.97
CA LEU A 41 -17.94 -19.38 19.62
C LEU A 41 -18.74 -19.79 18.37
N GLU A 42 -18.35 -19.35 17.18
CA GLU A 42 -18.71 -20.04 15.93
C GLU A 42 -17.52 -19.99 14.95
N GLY A 43 -16.98 -21.16 14.64
CA GLY A 43 -15.92 -21.35 13.64
C GLY A 43 -14.53 -21.56 14.25
N GLY A 44 -14.27 -22.80 14.68
CA GLY A 44 -13.02 -23.20 15.31
C GLY A 44 -11.79 -22.96 14.44
N VAL A 45 -11.02 -21.93 14.79
CA VAL A 45 -9.55 -21.96 14.85
C VAL A 45 -9.17 -21.03 15.99
N ALA A 46 -8.49 -21.56 17.02
CA ALA A 46 -7.97 -20.77 18.12
C ALA A 46 -6.94 -19.75 17.58
N TYR A 47 -7.40 -18.55 17.22
CA TYR A 47 -6.54 -17.44 16.81
C TYR A 47 -5.75 -16.96 18.03
N ARG A 48 -4.44 -17.15 17.96
CA ARG A 48 -3.49 -16.83 19.02
C ARG A 48 -3.49 -15.31 19.27
N SER A 49 -4.08 -14.88 20.39
CA SER A 49 -4.23 -13.48 20.85
C SER A 49 -2.99 -12.57 20.64
N GLY A 50 -1.78 -13.11 20.75
CA GLY A 50 -0.54 -12.35 20.53
C GLY A 50 -0.31 -11.84 19.10
N MET A 51 -0.86 -12.49 18.07
CA MET A 51 -0.66 -12.08 16.67
C MET A 51 -1.51 -10.84 16.30
N MET A 52 -2.61 -10.60 17.02
CA MET A 52 -3.51 -9.47 16.78
C MET A 52 -3.05 -8.16 17.44
N LEU A 53 -2.42 -8.23 18.62
CA LEU A 53 -1.83 -7.05 19.30
C LEU A 53 -0.62 -6.48 18.54
N LEU A 54 0.23 -7.36 18.00
CA LEU A 54 1.29 -6.98 17.05
C LEU A 54 0.70 -6.38 15.75
N GLY A 55 -0.45 -6.91 15.31
CA GLY A 55 -1.22 -6.35 14.19
C GLY A 55 -1.67 -4.91 14.41
N ALA A 56 -2.17 -4.57 15.61
CA ALA A 56 -2.59 -3.21 15.95
C ALA A 56 -1.43 -2.21 16.01
N LEU A 57 -0.28 -2.61 16.57
CA LEU A 57 0.95 -1.80 16.55
C LEU A 57 1.44 -1.56 15.12
N TRP A 58 1.51 -2.64 14.32
CA TRP A 58 1.90 -2.58 12.91
C TRP A 58 0.98 -1.66 12.11
N TRP A 59 -0.33 -1.75 12.36
CA TRP A 59 -1.32 -0.93 11.71
C TRP A 59 -1.14 0.57 11.96
N GLY A 60 -0.92 0.94 13.23
CA GLY A 60 -0.65 2.32 13.60
C GLY A 60 0.59 2.88 12.92
N VAL A 61 1.67 2.09 12.84
CA VAL A 61 2.92 2.50 12.18
C VAL A 61 2.79 2.60 10.66
N VAL A 62 2.12 1.65 10.01
CA VAL A 62 2.14 1.53 8.54
C VAL A 62 1.03 2.34 7.86
N PHE A 63 -0.16 2.45 8.45
CA PHE A 63 -1.30 3.08 7.77
C PHE A 63 -1.68 4.42 8.37
N ARG A 64 -1.63 4.52 9.69
CA ARG A 64 -2.09 5.72 10.39
C ARG A 64 -0.99 6.77 10.49
N ALA A 65 0.25 6.34 10.73
CA ALA A 65 1.38 7.26 10.80
C ALA A 65 1.60 8.04 9.50
N PRO A 66 1.53 7.48 8.28
CA PRO A 66 1.67 8.29 7.05
C PRO A 66 0.61 9.38 6.91
N GLY A 67 -0.65 9.07 7.23
CA GLY A 67 -1.72 10.07 7.25
C GLY A 67 -1.45 11.17 8.28
N TYR A 68 -1.04 10.81 9.48
CA TYR A 68 -0.67 11.77 10.53
C TYR A 68 0.59 12.55 10.21
N LEU A 69 1.53 11.97 9.47
CA LEU A 69 2.71 12.65 8.99
C LEU A 69 2.33 13.67 7.91
N PHE A 70 1.42 13.34 7.00
CA PHE A 70 1.00 14.25 5.94
C PHE A 70 0.21 15.46 6.47
N TYR A 71 -0.77 15.21 7.35
CA TYR A 71 -1.65 16.27 7.84
C TYR A 71 -1.16 16.92 9.15
N GLY A 72 -0.45 16.18 9.99
CA GLY A 72 -0.08 16.60 11.35
C GLY A 72 1.32 17.18 11.48
N THR A 73 2.27 16.82 10.61
CA THR A 73 3.68 17.25 10.76
C THR A 73 3.83 18.76 10.69
N VAL A 74 3.33 19.40 9.62
CA VAL A 74 3.46 20.85 9.43
C VAL A 74 2.87 21.66 10.59
N PRO A 75 1.60 21.46 11.01
CA PRO A 75 1.03 22.23 12.12
C PRO A 75 1.70 21.92 13.47
N LEU A 76 2.07 20.67 13.74
CA LEU A 76 2.80 20.33 14.97
C LEU A 76 4.18 20.97 14.99
N LEU A 77 4.90 21.01 13.87
CA LEU A 77 6.20 21.68 13.82
C LEU A 77 6.10 23.18 14.08
N ILE A 78 5.07 23.85 13.57
CA ILE A 78 4.84 25.27 13.86
C ILE A 78 4.63 25.48 15.35
N VAL A 79 3.72 24.71 15.97
CA VAL A 79 3.42 24.83 17.41
C VAL A 79 4.65 24.49 18.25
N LEU A 80 5.34 23.39 17.94
CA LEU A 80 6.50 22.93 18.70
C LEU A 80 7.72 23.85 18.53
N ALA A 81 7.92 24.44 17.35
CA ALA A 81 8.93 25.47 17.13
C ALA A 81 8.62 26.74 17.93
N VAL A 82 7.35 27.15 18.03
CA VAL A 82 6.93 28.30 18.85
C VAL A 82 7.11 28.01 20.35
N THR A 83 6.75 26.82 20.82
CA THR A 83 6.99 26.43 22.23
C THR A 83 8.48 26.39 22.56
N GLU A 84 9.31 25.93 21.63
CA GLU A 84 10.75 25.92 21.77
C GLU A 84 11.36 27.33 21.75
N TRP A 85 10.83 28.22 20.91
CA TRP A 85 11.22 29.63 20.86
C TRP A 85 10.89 30.36 22.16
N ARG A 86 9.69 30.12 22.72
CA ARG A 86 9.25 30.65 24.01
C ARG A 86 9.91 29.97 25.22
N SER A 87 10.80 29.00 24.99
CA SER A 87 11.55 28.30 26.04
C SER A 87 10.64 27.63 27.09
N LEU A 88 9.49 27.11 26.65
CA LEU A 88 8.56 26.41 27.53
C LEU A 88 9.11 25.02 27.84
N LYS A 89 9.62 24.83 29.07
CA LYS A 89 10.24 23.58 29.52
C LYS A 89 9.27 22.62 30.23
N SER A 90 8.03 23.03 30.46
CA SER A 90 7.06 22.26 31.23
C SER A 90 6.44 21.13 30.40
N TRP A 91 6.57 19.89 30.90
CA TRP A 91 5.95 18.71 30.30
C TRP A 91 4.42 18.84 30.07
N PRO A 92 3.64 19.44 30.99
CA PRO A 92 2.20 19.64 30.80
C PRO A 92 1.83 20.41 29.52
N VAL A 93 2.68 21.33 29.06
CA VAL A 93 2.44 22.07 27.80
C VAL A 93 2.53 21.13 26.60
N TYR A 94 3.54 20.25 26.57
CA TYR A 94 3.66 19.25 25.52
C TYR A 94 2.54 18.22 25.57
N LEU A 95 2.10 17.83 26.78
CA LEU A 95 0.93 16.95 26.94
C LEU A 95 -0.32 17.57 26.32
N ALA A 96 -0.60 18.85 26.59
CA ALA A 96 -1.74 19.56 26.01
C ALA A 96 -1.66 19.60 24.47
N VAL A 97 -0.48 19.89 23.91
CA VAL A 97 -0.27 19.90 22.44
C VAL A 97 -0.56 18.53 21.82
N TRP A 98 0.01 17.47 22.37
CA TRP A 98 -0.19 16.10 21.85
C TRP A 98 -1.62 15.60 22.06
N PHE A 99 -2.27 15.98 23.16
CA PHE A 99 -3.66 15.62 23.42
C PHE A 99 -4.63 16.30 22.45
N VAL A 100 -4.48 17.61 22.22
CA VAL A 100 -5.29 18.36 21.24
C VAL A 100 -5.06 17.81 19.83
N ALA A 101 -3.80 17.54 19.46
CA ALA A 101 -3.48 16.94 18.17
C ALA A 101 -4.10 15.54 18.01
N GLY A 102 -4.06 14.72 19.07
CA GLY A 102 -4.68 13.39 19.08
C GLY A 102 -6.21 13.43 18.95
N LEU A 103 -6.87 14.39 19.60
CA LEU A 103 -8.31 14.61 19.46
C LEU A 103 -8.69 15.07 18.05
N ALA A 104 -7.91 15.99 17.46
CA ALA A 104 -8.12 16.40 16.07
C ALA A 104 -7.93 15.24 15.10
N ALA A 105 -6.88 14.43 15.29
CA ALA A 105 -6.55 13.27 14.47
C ALA A 105 -7.55 12.10 14.58
N THR A 106 -8.46 12.15 15.55
CA THR A 106 -9.52 11.17 15.77
C THR A 106 -10.92 11.73 15.48
N GLY A 107 -11.00 12.93 14.88
CA GLY A 107 -12.25 13.55 14.47
C GLY A 107 -13.11 14.03 15.65
N LEU A 108 -12.49 14.43 16.77
CA LEU A 108 -13.17 14.96 17.96
C LEU A 108 -14.29 14.05 18.49
N SER A 109 -14.13 12.73 18.38
CA SER A 109 -15.10 11.74 18.87
C SER A 109 -15.11 11.67 20.41
N LEU A 110 -15.68 12.69 21.06
CA LEU A 110 -15.82 12.80 22.52
C LEU A 110 -16.85 11.82 23.12
N LEU A 111 -17.57 11.09 22.27
CA LEU A 111 -18.64 10.19 22.68
C LEU A 111 -18.15 8.77 23.03
N ASN A 112 -16.89 8.43 22.73
CA ASN A 112 -16.33 7.11 23.01
C ASN A 112 -15.24 7.19 24.09
N PRO A 113 -15.54 6.85 25.36
CA PRO A 113 -14.61 7.01 26.48
C PRO A 113 -13.35 6.15 26.34
N LEU A 114 -13.44 5.00 25.70
CA LEU A 114 -12.28 4.11 25.46
C LEU A 114 -11.30 4.75 24.47
N ARG A 115 -11.80 5.39 23.41
CA ARG A 115 -10.95 6.14 22.48
C ARG A 115 -10.30 7.33 23.16
N ILE A 116 -11.01 8.05 24.02
CA ILE A 116 -10.43 9.18 24.76
C ILE A 116 -9.32 8.72 25.68
N ALA A 117 -9.51 7.60 26.40
CA ALA A 117 -8.48 7.01 27.23
C ALA A 117 -7.24 6.60 26.41
N ALA A 118 -7.44 5.98 25.24
CA ALA A 118 -6.35 5.63 24.32
C ALA A 118 -5.61 6.88 23.80
N VAL A 119 -6.32 7.94 23.41
CA VAL A 119 -5.71 9.23 23.00
C VAL A 119 -4.91 9.82 24.15
N LEU A 120 -5.45 9.87 25.36
CA LEU A 120 -4.81 10.45 26.53
C LEU A 120 -3.51 9.71 26.88
N LEU A 121 -3.55 8.38 26.92
CA LEU A 121 -2.39 7.55 27.24
C LEU A 121 -1.31 7.63 26.15
N ALA A 122 -1.71 7.58 24.88
CA ALA A 122 -0.78 7.76 23.76
C ALA A 122 -0.16 9.17 23.76
N ALA A 123 -0.95 10.21 24.03
CA ALA A 123 -0.48 11.59 24.16
C ALA A 123 0.46 11.77 25.36
N ALA A 124 0.19 11.11 26.48
CA ALA A 124 1.06 11.14 27.65
C ALA A 124 2.43 10.52 27.38
N ALA A 125 2.45 9.32 26.80
CA ALA A 125 3.69 8.64 26.44
C ALA A 125 4.52 9.44 25.41
N THR A 126 3.86 9.94 24.37
CA THR A 126 4.52 10.68 23.28
C THR A 126 4.98 12.06 23.69
N SER A 127 4.20 12.79 24.50
CA SER A 127 4.60 14.08 25.07
C SER A 127 5.77 13.95 26.04
N TYR A 128 5.80 12.89 26.85
CA TYR A 128 6.93 12.63 27.74
C TYR A 128 8.21 12.31 26.96
N LEU A 129 8.09 11.46 25.92
CA LEU A 129 9.21 11.17 25.03
C LEU A 129 9.70 12.42 24.29
N TYR A 130 8.79 13.24 23.74
CA TYR A 130 9.13 14.50 23.09
C TYR A 130 9.84 15.45 24.06
N TRP A 131 9.34 15.57 25.29
CA TRP A 131 9.95 16.39 26.33
C TRP A 131 11.37 15.92 26.68
N LEU A 132 11.59 14.60 26.82
CA LEU A 132 12.93 14.05 27.05
C LEU A 132 13.89 14.32 25.88
N LEU A 133 13.41 14.12 24.66
CA LEU A 133 14.25 14.15 23.45
C LEU A 133 14.46 15.54 22.87
N ALA A 134 13.58 16.51 23.14
CA ALA A 134 13.68 17.88 22.61
C ALA A 134 13.36 18.96 23.66
N GLY A 135 12.25 18.80 24.40
CA GLY A 135 11.70 19.84 25.29
C GLY A 135 12.58 20.22 26.49
N LYS A 136 13.31 19.27 27.10
CA LYS A 136 14.19 19.54 28.27
C LYS A 136 15.32 20.50 27.96
N SER A 137 15.75 20.55 26.70
CA SER A 137 16.79 21.46 26.19
C SER A 137 16.24 22.72 25.51
N ALA A 138 14.91 22.93 25.54
CA ALA A 138 14.30 24.10 24.95
C ALA A 138 14.73 25.37 25.70
N GLY A 139 15.43 26.28 25.03
CA GLY A 139 15.80 27.59 25.57
C GLY A 139 17.19 27.68 26.19
N ASP A 140 17.98 26.60 26.22
CA ASP A 140 19.37 26.65 26.70
C ASP A 140 20.26 27.33 25.65
N ARG A 141 20.16 28.66 25.56
CA ARG A 141 20.84 29.49 24.57
C ARG A 141 22.34 29.64 24.83
N LEU A 142 22.88 29.21 25.98
CA LEU A 142 24.25 29.57 26.40
C LEU A 142 25.13 28.48 27.06
N GLN A 143 24.61 27.31 27.47
CA GLN A 143 25.46 26.27 28.10
C GLN A 143 25.99 25.18 27.15
N GLY A 144 25.50 25.13 25.91
CA GLY A 144 25.85 24.07 24.94
C GLY A 144 27.28 24.15 24.38
N ARG A 145 28.02 25.24 24.61
CA ARG A 145 29.41 25.38 24.13
C ARG A 145 30.42 24.60 24.98
N TRP A 146 30.11 24.32 26.25
CA TRP A 146 31.07 23.74 27.21
C TRP A 146 30.84 22.26 27.56
N ARG A 147 29.74 21.64 27.12
CA ARG A 147 29.37 20.26 27.53
C ARG A 147 29.47 19.21 26.43
N ARG A 148 30.05 19.56 25.26
CA ARG A 148 30.00 18.73 24.05
C ARG A 148 31.02 17.59 23.98
N GLU A 149 31.85 17.39 25.01
CA GLU A 149 32.92 16.38 24.99
C GLU A 149 32.70 15.12 25.84
N ARG A 150 31.58 14.96 26.57
CA ARG A 150 31.51 13.86 27.57
C ARG A 150 30.51 12.71 27.38
N ASN A 151 29.57 12.75 26.44
CA ASN A 151 28.62 11.64 26.28
C ASN A 151 28.73 10.95 24.92
N GLY A 152 29.77 10.13 24.77
CA GLY A 152 29.94 9.15 23.70
C GLY A 152 29.09 7.89 23.88
N GLY A 153 27.78 8.04 24.05
CA GLY A 153 26.92 6.89 24.34
C GLY A 153 25.50 7.08 23.83
N PHE A 154 25.30 7.02 22.50
CA PHE A 154 24.00 6.72 21.89
C PHE A 154 24.14 6.40 20.38
N LYS A 155 25.12 5.55 20.02
CA LYS A 155 25.33 5.16 18.61
C LYS A 155 24.12 4.40 18.04
N PHE A 156 23.39 3.65 18.86
CA PHE A 156 22.24 2.83 18.44
C PHE A 156 21.02 3.66 18.00
N ALA A 157 20.74 4.77 18.69
CA ALA A 157 19.63 5.66 18.33
C ALA A 157 19.88 6.34 16.98
N ASN A 158 21.13 6.66 16.66
CA ASN A 158 21.49 7.22 15.36
C ASN A 158 21.30 6.18 14.25
N TYR A 159 21.72 4.93 14.43
CA TYR A 159 21.48 3.87 13.44
C TYR A 159 19.99 3.59 13.22
N ALA A 160 19.19 3.55 14.28
CA ALA A 160 17.74 3.41 14.18
C ALA A 160 17.10 4.60 13.43
N ALA A 161 17.55 5.83 13.72
CA ALA A 161 17.10 7.02 13.00
C ALA A 161 17.48 6.98 11.51
N TYR A 162 18.69 6.52 11.17
CA TYR A 162 19.11 6.35 9.78
C TYR A 162 18.31 5.26 9.05
N ALA A 163 17.99 4.15 9.71
CA ALA A 163 17.13 3.11 9.13
C ALA A 163 15.70 3.62 8.86
N VAL A 164 15.14 4.38 9.80
CA VAL A 164 13.85 5.05 9.62
C VAL A 164 13.91 6.07 8.48
N LEU A 165 15.00 6.85 8.38
CA LEU A 165 15.20 7.79 7.27
C LEU A 165 15.31 7.08 5.92
N ALA A 166 16.03 5.97 5.84
CA ALA A 166 16.17 5.20 4.61
C ALA A 166 14.83 4.59 4.18
N TYR A 167 14.05 4.07 5.13
CA TYR A 167 12.71 3.56 4.85
C TYR A 167 11.74 4.66 4.39
N LEU A 168 11.75 5.82 5.07
CA LEU A 168 10.91 6.96 4.69
C LEU A 168 11.32 7.54 3.33
N ALA A 169 12.61 7.61 3.03
CA ALA A 169 13.12 8.06 1.73
C ALA A 169 12.72 7.08 0.61
N TYR A 170 12.81 5.76 0.86
CA TYR A 170 12.35 4.74 -0.08
C TYR A 170 10.85 4.86 -0.36
N GLN A 171 10.04 5.00 0.68
CA GLN A 171 8.59 5.20 0.53
C GLN A 171 8.27 6.50 -0.22
N LEU A 172 8.91 7.62 0.15
CA LEU A 172 8.72 8.90 -0.53
C LEU A 172 9.11 8.81 -2.02
N ALA A 173 10.24 8.18 -2.34
CA ALA A 173 10.68 8.00 -3.72
C ALA A 173 9.68 7.16 -4.53
N GLY A 174 9.18 6.05 -3.97
CA GLY A 174 8.14 5.24 -4.59
C GLY A 174 6.86 6.04 -4.84
N TYR A 175 6.37 6.79 -3.85
CA TYR A 175 5.17 7.60 -3.99
C TYR A 175 5.33 8.77 -4.96
N VAL A 176 6.49 9.44 -4.99
CA VAL A 176 6.77 10.51 -5.95
C VAL A 176 6.86 9.95 -7.37
N TYR A 177 7.47 8.78 -7.56
CA TYR A 177 7.55 8.12 -8.86
C TYR A 177 6.17 7.70 -9.38
N HIS A 178 5.39 6.96 -8.57
CA HIS A 178 4.05 6.52 -8.97
C HIS A 178 3.06 7.69 -9.09
N GLY A 179 3.11 8.66 -8.16
CA GLY A 179 2.29 9.87 -8.21
C GLY A 179 2.63 10.75 -9.39
N GLY A 180 3.93 10.90 -9.71
CA GLY A 180 4.39 11.61 -10.90
C GLY A 180 3.90 10.97 -12.19
N LYS A 181 3.99 9.63 -12.32
CA LYS A 181 3.42 8.89 -13.46
C LYS A 181 1.92 9.09 -13.58
N LEU A 182 1.17 9.00 -12.48
CA LEU A 182 -0.28 9.22 -12.47
C LEU A 182 -0.65 10.63 -12.93
N ILE A 183 0.05 11.65 -12.45
CA ILE A 183 -0.17 13.05 -12.88
C ILE A 183 0.17 13.23 -14.35
N TRP A 184 1.28 12.65 -14.82
CA TRP A 184 1.70 12.73 -16.22
C TRP A 184 0.63 12.16 -17.16
N VAL A 185 0.11 10.98 -16.83
CA VAL A 185 -0.91 10.27 -17.62
C VAL A 185 -2.28 10.93 -17.58
N THR A 186 -2.59 11.66 -16.51
CA THR A 186 -3.88 12.33 -16.36
C THR A 186 -3.90 13.74 -16.93
N VAL A 187 -2.75 14.42 -16.98
CA VAL A 187 -2.66 15.85 -17.32
C VAL A 187 -1.88 16.13 -18.62
N VAL A 188 -0.88 15.31 -18.96
CA VAL A 188 0.10 15.65 -20.01
C VAL A 188 -0.13 14.89 -21.30
N SER A 189 -0.27 13.56 -21.24
CA SER A 189 -0.48 12.74 -22.45
C SER A 189 -1.31 11.50 -22.14
N GLU A 190 -2.38 11.28 -22.90
CA GLU A 190 -3.01 9.96 -22.91
C GLU A 190 -2.05 8.95 -23.55
N PRO A 191 -1.80 7.80 -22.90
CA PRO A 191 -0.91 6.80 -23.45
C PRO A 191 -1.50 6.23 -24.74
N GLU A 192 -0.63 5.87 -25.67
CA GLU A 192 -1.07 5.17 -26.87
C GLU A 192 -1.77 3.85 -26.50
N PRO A 193 -2.79 3.41 -27.26
CA PRO A 193 -3.53 2.17 -26.99
C PRO A 193 -2.65 0.90 -26.93
N GLY A 194 -1.42 0.98 -27.44
CA GLY A 194 -0.50 -0.13 -27.58
C GLY A 194 -0.90 -1.11 -28.68
N THR A 195 -0.16 -2.21 -28.79
CA THR A 195 -0.43 -3.27 -29.79
C THR A 195 -0.55 -4.62 -29.09
N PRO A 196 -1.67 -5.37 -29.25
CA PRO A 196 -2.97 -4.94 -29.77
C PRO A 196 -3.60 -3.81 -28.93
N PRO A 197 -4.53 -3.01 -29.49
CA PRO A 197 -5.12 -1.86 -28.80
C PRO A 197 -5.94 -2.33 -27.59
N PHE A 198 -5.49 -1.97 -26.39
CA PHE A 198 -6.13 -2.39 -25.15
C PHE A 198 -7.55 -1.85 -25.03
N GLN A 199 -8.50 -2.73 -24.70
CA GLN A 199 -9.91 -2.41 -24.56
C GLN A 199 -10.46 -2.92 -23.23
N VAL A 200 -11.25 -2.07 -22.58
CA VAL A 200 -11.95 -2.40 -21.34
C VAL A 200 -13.42 -2.71 -21.60
N GLN A 201 -13.96 -3.60 -20.77
CA GLN A 201 -15.35 -4.01 -20.85
C GLN A 201 -16.30 -2.81 -20.81
N PHE A 202 -17.36 -2.87 -21.64
CA PHE A 202 -18.41 -1.84 -21.74
C PHE A 202 -17.94 -0.42 -22.11
N LYS A 203 -16.77 -0.28 -22.76
CA LYS A 203 -16.22 1.03 -23.17
C LYS A 203 -16.13 2.04 -22.02
N ARG A 204 -15.90 1.54 -20.79
CA ARG A 204 -15.70 2.41 -19.63
C ARG A 204 -14.44 3.27 -19.83
N PRO A 205 -14.38 4.47 -19.23
CA PRO A 205 -13.14 5.24 -19.24
C PRO A 205 -12.02 4.45 -18.55
N LEU A 206 -10.84 4.44 -19.17
CA LEU A 206 -9.65 3.80 -18.60
C LEU A 206 -9.31 4.43 -17.25
N THR A 207 -9.05 3.60 -16.24
CA THR A 207 -8.58 4.09 -14.95
C THR A 207 -7.16 4.62 -15.07
N ALA A 208 -6.74 5.48 -14.13
CA ALA A 208 -5.38 6.01 -14.15
C ALA A 208 -4.32 4.90 -13.99
N SER A 209 -4.62 3.83 -13.25
CA SER A 209 -3.76 2.66 -13.11
C SER A 209 -3.65 1.85 -14.41
N GLN A 210 -4.76 1.66 -15.13
CA GLN A 210 -4.74 1.01 -16.46
C GLN A 210 -3.93 1.82 -17.47
N LYS A 211 -4.08 3.15 -17.46
CA LYS A 211 -3.29 4.03 -18.33
C LYS A 211 -1.79 3.96 -18.01
N VAL A 212 -1.40 3.87 -16.73
CA VAL A 212 0.01 3.66 -16.33
C VAL A 212 0.50 2.29 -16.80
N ALA A 213 -0.29 1.24 -16.61
CA ALA A 213 0.03 -0.10 -17.10
C ALA A 213 0.24 -0.15 -18.63
N MET A 214 -0.56 0.60 -19.39
CA MET A 214 -0.41 0.72 -20.84
C MET A 214 0.86 1.47 -21.30
N MET A 215 1.46 2.30 -20.44
CA MET A 215 2.78 2.90 -20.72
C MET A 215 3.91 1.95 -20.37
N ASP A 216 3.81 1.29 -19.22
CA ASP A 216 4.88 0.43 -18.69
C ASP A 216 5.02 -0.87 -19.49
N PHE A 217 3.90 -1.31 -20.06
CA PHE A 217 3.85 -2.35 -21.05
C PHE A 217 3.21 -1.70 -22.28
N PRO A 218 3.89 -1.50 -23.42
CA PRO A 218 3.25 -0.98 -24.65
C PRO A 218 2.91 -2.07 -25.69
N ASP A 219 3.62 -3.20 -25.67
CA ASP A 219 3.54 -4.28 -26.68
C ASP A 219 3.61 -5.68 -26.02
N PRO A 220 3.38 -6.78 -26.76
CA PRO A 220 3.39 -8.12 -26.17
C PRO A 220 4.78 -8.53 -25.66
N GLY A 221 5.85 -8.12 -26.32
CA GLY A 221 7.23 -8.40 -25.93
C GLY A 221 7.60 -7.76 -24.59
N SER A 222 7.01 -6.61 -24.27
CA SER A 222 7.20 -5.95 -22.96
C SER A 222 6.68 -6.77 -21.78
N CYS A 223 5.77 -7.72 -22.01
CA CYS A 223 5.16 -8.60 -21.00
C CYS A 223 5.85 -9.96 -20.86
N LEU A 224 6.89 -10.24 -21.66
CA LEU A 224 7.60 -11.52 -21.67
C LEU A 224 8.84 -11.50 -20.76
N ARG A 225 9.21 -12.67 -20.24
CA ARG A 225 10.41 -12.85 -19.36
C ARG A 225 11.71 -12.41 -20.02
N LYS A 226 11.76 -12.53 -21.35
CA LYS A 226 12.83 -12.00 -22.18
C LYS A 226 12.20 -11.09 -23.20
N SER A 227 12.55 -9.81 -23.15
CA SER A 227 12.13 -8.84 -24.16
C SER A 227 12.80 -9.18 -25.48
N GLU A 228 12.01 -9.61 -26.46
CA GLU A 228 12.46 -9.85 -27.83
C GLU A 228 11.77 -8.85 -28.75
N THR A 229 12.55 -8.25 -29.64
CA THR A 229 12.11 -7.12 -30.49
C THR A 229 11.70 -7.57 -31.89
N GLU A 230 11.92 -8.84 -32.27
CA GLU A 230 11.64 -9.34 -33.61
C GLU A 230 10.95 -10.73 -33.58
N GLY A 231 9.83 -10.83 -34.30
CA GLY A 231 9.16 -12.09 -34.67
C GLY A 231 8.84 -13.02 -33.50
N LEU A 232 7.84 -12.69 -32.68
CA LEU A 232 7.41 -13.52 -31.56
C LEU A 232 6.75 -14.84 -32.04
N PRO A 233 7.39 -16.00 -31.85
CA PRO A 233 6.75 -17.29 -32.11
C PRO A 233 5.54 -17.48 -31.16
N LEU A 234 4.47 -18.12 -31.64
CA LEU A 234 3.25 -18.34 -30.85
C LEU A 234 3.50 -19.08 -29.52
N ASP A 235 4.50 -19.96 -29.48
CA ASP A 235 4.85 -20.71 -28.26
C ASP A 235 5.46 -19.80 -27.18
N ARG A 236 6.16 -18.72 -27.58
CA ARG A 236 6.80 -17.79 -26.66
C ARG A 236 5.82 -16.85 -25.98
N LEU A 237 4.65 -16.61 -26.57
CA LEU A 237 3.57 -15.81 -25.97
C LEU A 237 3.04 -16.43 -24.66
N LYS A 238 3.37 -17.68 -24.35
CA LYS A 238 3.08 -18.35 -23.08
C LYS A 238 4.08 -17.99 -21.96
N GLU A 239 5.16 -17.28 -22.24
CA GLU A 239 6.20 -16.96 -21.24
C GLU A 239 6.01 -15.59 -20.58
N MET A 240 4.80 -15.36 -20.06
CA MET A 240 4.46 -14.13 -19.34
C MET A 240 5.34 -13.92 -18.10
N ASP A 241 5.88 -12.71 -17.96
CA ASP A 241 6.72 -12.35 -16.82
C ASP A 241 5.89 -11.87 -15.63
N TRP A 242 5.46 -12.82 -14.81
CA TRP A 242 4.73 -12.54 -13.59
C TRP A 242 5.54 -11.75 -12.56
N ASP A 243 6.87 -11.79 -12.60
CA ASP A 243 7.73 -11.10 -11.63
C ASP A 243 7.78 -9.58 -11.86
N ARG A 244 7.40 -9.12 -13.07
CA ARG A 244 7.30 -7.71 -13.43
C ARG A 244 5.92 -7.10 -13.19
N ILE A 245 4.95 -7.90 -12.79
CA ILE A 245 3.56 -7.48 -12.63
C ILE A 245 3.32 -7.22 -11.16
N ASP A 246 2.93 -5.99 -10.83
CA ASP A 246 2.74 -5.55 -9.46
C ASP A 246 1.27 -5.51 -9.04
N ASN A 247 0.34 -5.44 -10.01
CA ASN A 247 -1.09 -5.28 -9.72
C ASN A 247 -2.00 -5.88 -10.79
N LYS A 248 -3.33 -5.85 -10.50
CA LYS A 248 -4.36 -6.39 -11.38
C LYS A 248 -4.39 -5.71 -12.75
N ASP A 249 -4.26 -4.39 -12.80
CA ASP A 249 -4.42 -3.65 -14.05
C ASP A 249 -3.27 -3.95 -15.02
N GLU A 250 -2.04 -4.10 -14.50
CA GLU A 250 -0.89 -4.60 -15.27
C GLU A 250 -1.09 -6.02 -15.76
N ALA A 251 -1.63 -6.90 -14.92
CA ALA A 251 -1.96 -8.27 -15.32
C ALA A 251 -2.99 -8.28 -16.47
N ASP A 252 -4.08 -7.52 -16.35
CA ASP A 252 -5.13 -7.43 -17.37
C ASP A 252 -4.56 -6.91 -18.71
N VAL A 253 -3.72 -5.87 -18.67
CA VAL A 253 -3.05 -5.33 -19.86
C VAL A 253 -2.13 -6.37 -20.51
N CYS A 254 -1.27 -7.03 -19.73
CA CYS A 254 -0.35 -8.01 -20.28
C CYS A 254 -1.04 -9.26 -20.82
N MET A 255 -2.04 -9.78 -20.09
CA MET A 255 -2.87 -10.88 -20.58
C MET A 255 -3.55 -10.50 -21.89
N PHE A 256 -4.15 -9.32 -21.97
CA PHE A 256 -4.81 -8.84 -23.18
C PHE A 256 -3.85 -8.80 -24.37
N ARG A 257 -2.63 -8.32 -24.17
CA ARG A 257 -1.66 -8.24 -25.28
C ARG A 257 -1.15 -9.59 -25.73
N LEU A 258 -0.82 -10.47 -24.79
CA LEU A 258 -0.31 -11.80 -25.11
C LEU A 258 -1.41 -12.66 -25.74
N LEU A 259 -2.60 -12.72 -25.12
CA LEU A 259 -3.74 -13.47 -25.66
C LEU A 259 -4.25 -12.86 -26.98
N GLY A 260 -4.33 -11.53 -27.07
CA GLY A 260 -4.80 -10.83 -28.27
C GLY A 260 -3.84 -10.90 -29.44
N SER A 261 -2.62 -11.40 -29.24
CA SER A 261 -1.67 -11.69 -30.31
C SER A 261 -1.87 -13.05 -30.97
N TYR A 262 -2.72 -13.91 -30.40
CA TYR A 262 -3.10 -15.17 -31.04
C TYR A 262 -4.14 -14.95 -32.14
N PRO A 263 -4.15 -15.78 -33.21
CA PRO A 263 -5.07 -15.61 -34.33
C PRO A 263 -6.55 -15.76 -33.98
N ASN A 264 -6.87 -16.56 -32.97
CA ASN A 264 -8.26 -16.86 -32.58
C ASN A 264 -8.34 -17.49 -31.19
N LEU A 265 -9.56 -17.72 -30.70
CA LEU A 265 -9.81 -18.23 -29.35
C LEU A 265 -9.30 -19.65 -29.10
N SER A 266 -8.97 -20.44 -30.14
CA SER A 266 -8.61 -21.86 -29.97
C SER A 266 -7.38 -22.04 -29.09
N TYR A 267 -6.54 -21.01 -29.01
CA TYR A 267 -5.31 -20.98 -28.22
C TYR A 267 -5.52 -20.55 -26.76
N ALA A 268 -6.69 -20.02 -26.40
CA ALA A 268 -6.90 -19.41 -25.08
C ALA A 268 -6.77 -20.42 -23.93
N THR A 269 -7.29 -21.64 -24.10
CA THR A 269 -7.21 -22.70 -23.08
C THR A 269 -5.77 -23.10 -22.82
N ASP A 270 -5.04 -23.47 -23.87
CA ASP A 270 -3.62 -23.83 -23.79
C ASP A 270 -2.76 -22.71 -23.19
N TRP A 271 -3.10 -21.46 -23.48
CA TRP A 271 -2.40 -20.31 -22.89
C TRP A 271 -2.65 -20.19 -21.39
N PHE A 272 -3.91 -20.29 -20.95
CA PHE A 272 -4.27 -20.26 -19.52
C PHE A 272 -3.63 -21.41 -18.74
N GLU A 273 -3.66 -22.62 -19.29
CA GLU A 273 -3.03 -23.80 -18.69
C GLU A 273 -1.52 -23.64 -18.59
N ALA A 274 -0.86 -23.05 -19.60
CA ALA A 274 0.57 -22.72 -19.53
C ALA A 274 0.89 -21.69 -18.43
N GLN A 275 -0.06 -20.81 -18.11
CA GLN A 275 0.05 -19.91 -16.95
C GLN A 275 -0.27 -20.62 -15.62
N GLY A 276 -0.67 -21.89 -15.61
CA GLY A 276 -1.04 -22.65 -14.42
C GLY A 276 -2.45 -22.37 -13.90
N PHE A 277 -3.34 -21.84 -14.74
CA PHE A 277 -4.77 -21.76 -14.44
C PHE A 277 -5.46 -23.08 -14.79
N ASP A 278 -6.47 -23.43 -14.01
CA ASP A 278 -7.39 -24.52 -14.26
C ASP A 278 -8.55 -24.00 -15.14
N VAL A 279 -8.69 -24.55 -16.35
CA VAL A 279 -9.81 -24.24 -17.25
C VAL A 279 -10.81 -25.38 -17.20
N SER A 280 -12.07 -25.08 -16.87
CA SER A 280 -13.13 -26.08 -16.90
C SER A 280 -13.49 -26.42 -18.35
N ALA A 281 -13.71 -27.70 -18.64
CA ALA A 281 -14.12 -28.15 -19.98
C ALA A 281 -15.38 -27.43 -20.51
N ASN A 282 -16.27 -26.98 -19.62
CA ASN A 282 -17.51 -26.27 -19.95
C ASN A 282 -17.32 -24.77 -20.23
N PHE A 283 -16.13 -24.22 -19.97
CA PHE A 283 -15.79 -22.81 -20.16
C PHE A 283 -14.47 -22.65 -20.93
N SER A 284 -14.13 -23.65 -21.76
CA SER A 284 -12.88 -23.76 -22.52
C SER A 284 -13.03 -23.20 -23.94
N SER A 285 -11.93 -23.15 -24.69
CA SER A 285 -11.92 -22.77 -26.11
C SER A 285 -12.75 -23.71 -26.99
N ALA A 286 -12.89 -24.98 -26.60
CA ALA A 286 -13.71 -25.95 -27.31
C ALA A 286 -15.22 -25.78 -27.03
N ARG A 287 -15.56 -25.20 -25.88
CA ARG A 287 -16.93 -24.93 -25.44
C ARG A 287 -16.98 -23.59 -24.70
N PRO A 288 -16.81 -22.46 -25.42
CA PRO A 288 -16.80 -21.15 -24.80
C PRO A 288 -18.23 -20.81 -24.35
N ASN A 289 -18.33 -19.99 -23.30
CA ASN A 289 -19.62 -19.47 -22.88
C ASN A 289 -20.09 -18.39 -23.86
N ILE A 290 -21.23 -18.61 -24.50
CA ILE A 290 -21.80 -17.65 -25.46
C ILE A 290 -22.66 -16.65 -24.68
N GLU A 291 -22.27 -15.38 -24.70
CA GLU A 291 -23.05 -14.31 -24.06
C GLU A 291 -24.28 -13.94 -24.91
N GLN A 292 -25.21 -13.17 -24.31
CA GLN A 292 -26.46 -12.78 -25.00
C GLN A 292 -26.21 -11.96 -26.27
N ASP A 293 -25.11 -11.22 -26.32
CA ASP A 293 -24.69 -10.44 -27.49
C ASP A 293 -23.99 -11.30 -28.55
N GLY A 294 -23.76 -12.59 -28.29
CA GLY A 294 -23.08 -13.55 -29.17
C GLY A 294 -21.56 -13.57 -29.03
N THR A 295 -20.98 -12.79 -28.11
CA THR A 295 -19.54 -12.87 -27.80
C THR A 295 -19.21 -14.19 -27.10
N GLN A 296 -17.96 -14.63 -27.24
CA GLN A 296 -17.51 -15.93 -26.74
C GLN A 296 -16.55 -15.72 -25.57
N ARG A 297 -16.87 -16.28 -24.40
CA ARG A 297 -16.07 -16.11 -23.18
C ARG A 297 -15.41 -17.42 -22.75
N VAL A 298 -14.10 -17.36 -22.52
CA VAL A 298 -13.30 -18.42 -21.90
C VAL A 298 -12.95 -17.99 -20.48
N SER A 299 -13.18 -18.87 -19.51
CA SER A 299 -13.00 -18.57 -18.09
C SER A 299 -12.00 -19.55 -17.47
N ALA A 300 -10.99 -19.00 -16.80
CA ALA A 300 -9.93 -19.77 -16.16
C ALA A 300 -9.88 -19.43 -14.66
N GLY A 301 -9.69 -20.45 -13.82
CA GLY A 301 -9.58 -20.30 -12.37
C GLY A 301 -8.16 -20.57 -11.90
N TYR A 302 -7.72 -19.91 -10.83
CA TYR A 302 -6.42 -20.14 -10.23
C TYR A 302 -6.54 -20.15 -8.71
N SER A 303 -6.05 -21.24 -8.11
CA SER A 303 -6.07 -21.41 -6.65
C SER A 303 -4.86 -20.73 -6.02
N ILE A 304 -5.05 -19.52 -5.49
CA ILE A 304 -4.03 -18.82 -4.70
C ILE A 304 -3.70 -19.63 -3.44
N ARG A 305 -4.69 -20.31 -2.84
CA ARG A 305 -4.48 -21.17 -1.67
C ARG A 305 -3.51 -22.32 -1.92
N LYS A 306 -3.53 -22.91 -3.11
CA LYS A 306 -2.70 -24.07 -3.47
C LYS A 306 -1.33 -23.65 -4.02
N ASN A 307 -1.30 -22.62 -4.87
CA ASN A 307 -0.14 -22.29 -5.69
C ASN A 307 0.57 -20.99 -5.27
N GLY A 308 0.00 -20.23 -4.32
CA GLY A 308 0.45 -18.88 -3.98
C GLY A 308 0.00 -17.83 -5.00
N PRO A 309 0.07 -16.53 -4.68
CA PRO A 309 -0.38 -15.46 -5.58
C PRO A 309 0.58 -15.27 -6.78
N LYS A 310 0.03 -14.97 -7.96
CA LYS A 310 0.81 -14.82 -9.21
C LYS A 310 1.63 -13.53 -9.30
N PHE A 311 1.06 -12.44 -8.85
CA PHE A 311 1.72 -11.17 -8.62
C PHE A 311 1.44 -10.78 -7.18
N PRO A 312 2.09 -9.74 -6.62
CA PRO A 312 1.70 -9.22 -5.33
C PRO A 312 0.20 -8.88 -5.36
N THR A 313 -0.67 -9.76 -4.87
CA THR A 313 -2.12 -9.53 -4.74
C THR A 313 -2.43 -8.47 -3.68
N THR A 314 -1.39 -7.80 -3.21
CA THR A 314 -1.28 -7.15 -1.92
C THR A 314 -0.16 -6.11 -1.96
N GLY A 315 -0.53 -4.84 -2.00
CA GLY A 315 0.16 -3.88 -1.13
C GLY A 315 -0.08 -4.29 0.33
N ILE A 316 0.83 -3.91 1.24
CA ILE A 316 0.72 -4.20 2.68
C ILE A 316 -0.66 -3.78 3.24
N VAL A 317 -1.27 -2.75 2.63
CA VAL A 317 -2.63 -2.25 2.87
C VAL A 317 -3.73 -3.29 2.63
N ARG A 318 -3.68 -4.09 1.56
CA ARG A 318 -4.79 -5.00 1.23
C ARG A 318 -4.77 -6.29 2.05
N ARG A 319 -3.59 -6.72 2.54
CA ARG A 319 -3.46 -7.85 3.51
C ARG A 319 -4.13 -7.56 4.85
N ALA A 320 -4.15 -6.30 5.27
CA ALA A 320 -4.57 -5.94 6.61
C ALA A 320 -6.09 -5.62 6.71
N PHE A 321 -6.75 -5.28 5.60
CA PHE A 321 -8.08 -4.63 5.60
C PHE A 321 -9.25 -5.46 5.04
N ARG A 322 -9.25 -6.79 5.20
CA ARG A 322 -10.29 -7.72 4.70
C ARG A 322 -10.22 -7.87 3.18
N SER A 323 -9.54 -8.93 2.78
CA SER A 323 -10.18 -10.10 2.18
C SER A 323 -9.07 -10.87 1.48
N ILE A 324 -8.56 -11.92 2.14
CA ILE A 324 -7.40 -12.66 1.63
C ILE A 324 -7.87 -13.35 0.35
N PRO A 325 -7.35 -12.96 -0.83
CA PRO A 325 -7.78 -13.59 -2.06
C PRO A 325 -7.31 -15.04 -2.02
N TYR A 326 -8.26 -15.97 -2.04
CA TYR A 326 -7.97 -17.41 -2.04
C TYR A 326 -8.07 -18.01 -3.44
N GLY A 327 -8.70 -17.29 -4.35
CA GLY A 327 -8.81 -17.62 -5.77
C GLY A 327 -8.68 -16.39 -6.64
N MET A 328 -8.19 -16.61 -7.86
CA MET A 328 -8.17 -15.64 -8.94
C MET A 328 -8.94 -16.25 -10.11
N SER A 329 -9.75 -15.47 -10.79
CA SER A 329 -10.46 -15.90 -12.01
C SER A 329 -10.11 -14.96 -13.13
N VAL A 330 -9.91 -15.45 -14.34
CA VAL A 330 -9.70 -14.62 -15.52
C VAL A 330 -10.77 -14.95 -16.55
N ASN A 331 -11.38 -13.91 -17.08
CA ASN A 331 -12.32 -13.99 -18.20
C ASN A 331 -11.70 -13.32 -19.41
N ALA A 332 -11.51 -14.08 -20.49
CA ALA A 332 -11.16 -13.54 -21.80
C ALA A 332 -12.39 -13.61 -22.71
N THR A 333 -12.87 -12.45 -23.15
CA THR A 333 -14.03 -12.36 -24.04
C THR A 333 -13.58 -12.02 -25.47
N TRP A 334 -14.04 -12.83 -26.41
CA TRP A 334 -13.72 -12.77 -27.83
C TRP A 334 -14.94 -12.37 -28.64
N SER A 335 -14.70 -11.88 -29.86
CA SER A 335 -15.70 -11.58 -30.87
C SER A 335 -16.54 -12.82 -31.22
N LYS A 336 -17.68 -12.60 -31.89
CA LYS A 336 -18.64 -13.67 -32.23
C LYS A 336 -18.03 -14.76 -33.12
N ASP A 337 -17.08 -14.39 -33.97
CA ASP A 337 -16.31 -15.27 -34.85
C ASP A 337 -15.06 -15.85 -34.18
N GLY A 338 -14.78 -15.46 -32.94
CA GLY A 338 -13.65 -15.94 -32.16
C GLY A 338 -12.28 -15.45 -32.64
N GLN A 339 -12.22 -14.50 -33.58
CA GLN A 339 -10.96 -14.06 -34.19
C GLN A 339 -10.30 -12.90 -33.42
N GLN A 340 -11.07 -12.11 -32.67
CA GLN A 340 -10.56 -10.91 -31.99
C GLN A 340 -10.85 -10.96 -30.50
N LEU A 341 -9.81 -10.76 -29.69
CA LEU A 341 -9.97 -10.55 -28.25
C LEU A 341 -10.53 -9.14 -27.98
N LEU A 342 -11.61 -9.06 -27.23
CA LEU A 342 -12.32 -7.80 -26.96
C LEU A 342 -11.94 -7.19 -25.61
N TRP A 343 -11.82 -8.00 -24.55
CA TRP A 343 -11.31 -7.56 -23.25
C TRP A 343 -10.89 -8.77 -22.39
N VAL A 344 -10.08 -8.49 -21.37
CA VAL A 344 -9.71 -9.42 -20.32
C VAL A 344 -10.07 -8.82 -18.97
N GLU A 345 -10.60 -9.64 -18.06
CA GLU A 345 -10.91 -9.21 -16.71
C GLU A 345 -10.44 -10.25 -15.69
N THR A 346 -9.59 -9.80 -14.76
CA THR A 346 -9.20 -10.57 -13.57
C THR A 346 -10.14 -10.30 -12.39
N GLY A 347 -10.81 -11.34 -11.88
CA GLY A 347 -11.54 -11.34 -10.62
C GLY A 347 -10.76 -11.98 -9.47
N PHE A 348 -11.12 -11.66 -8.23
CA PHE A 348 -10.61 -12.33 -7.04
C PHE A 348 -11.75 -12.85 -6.19
N SER A 349 -11.62 -14.09 -5.73
CA SER A 349 -12.47 -14.65 -4.68
C SER A 349 -11.78 -14.40 -3.35
N THR A 350 -12.48 -13.72 -2.45
CA THR A 350 -11.90 -13.22 -1.21
C THR A 350 -12.74 -13.65 0.00
N LEU A 351 -12.10 -13.94 1.14
CA LEU A 351 -12.77 -14.30 2.40
C LEU A 351 -13.17 -13.08 3.24
#